data_AF-A0AAW2GJ50-F1
#
_entry.id   AF-A0AAW2GJ50-F1
#
_cell.length_a   1.000
_cell.length_b   1.000
_cell.length_c   1.000
_cell.angle_alpha   90.00
_cell.angle_beta   90.00
_cell.angle_gamma   90.00
#
_symmetry.space_group_name_H-M   'P 1'
#
loop_
_entity.id
_entity.type
_entity.pdbx_description
1 polymer ?
#
loop_
_entity_poly.entity_id
_entity_poly.type
_entity_poly.pdbx_seq_one_letter_code
_entity_poly.pdbx_strand_id
1 'polypeptide(L)'
;MFYSSIFVFGHLCYMLWVNYFGQKLIDNSADVFTQTYNVRWYKASPHVQKNILFILHRSSKNVLFEIGNIFVFSLDGVATLINSSLSYSMLLYSTRT
;
A
#
# COMPACT_ATOMS: atom_id res chain seq x y z
N MET A 1 9.93 19.30 -25.92
CA MET A 1 10.13 19.40 -24.46
C MET A 1 8.81 19.38 -23.70
N PHE A 2 7.85 20.28 -23.95
CA PHE A 2 6.57 20.31 -23.22
C PHE A 2 5.74 19.00 -23.27
N TYR A 3 5.60 18.36 -24.43
CA TYR A 3 4.85 17.09 -24.56
C TYR A 3 5.43 15.96 -23.71
N SER A 4 6.76 15.85 -23.65
CA SER A 4 7.43 14.85 -22.83
C SER A 4 7.24 15.13 -21.35
N SER A 5 7.35 16.40 -20.92
CA SER A 5 7.10 16.81 -19.53
C SER A 5 5.66 16.52 -19.09
N ILE A 6 4.66 16.78 -19.94
CA ILE A 6 3.25 16.49 -19.65
C ILE A 6 3.03 14.97 -19.52
N PHE A 7 3.64 14.18 -20.39
CA PHE A 7 3.52 12.71 -20.33
C PHE A 7 4.11 12.14 -19.04
N VAL A 8 5.32 12.58 -18.66
CA VAL A 8 5.98 12.16 -17.41
C VAL A 8 5.14 12.56 -16.19
N PHE A 9 4.63 13.80 -16.18
CA PHE A 9 3.76 14.27 -15.10
C PHE A 9 2.47 13.44 -14.99
N GLY A 10 1.83 13.14 -16.13
CA GLY A 10 0.63 12.29 -16.16
C GLY A 10 0.89 10.89 -15.61
N HIS A 11 2.03 10.28 -15.95
CA HIS A 11 2.41 8.97 -15.44
C HIS A 11 2.64 8.98 -13.92
N LEU A 12 3.31 10.03 -13.40
CA LEU A 12 3.51 10.21 -11.96
C LEU A 12 2.17 10.37 -11.22
N CYS A 13 1.26 11.20 -11.74
CA CYS A 13 -0.08 11.36 -11.15
C CYS A 13 -0.87 10.05 -11.15
N TYR A 14 -0.82 9.29 -12.25
CA TYR A 14 -1.49 7.99 -12.34
C TYR A 14 -0.93 7.01 -11.30
N MET A 15 0.39 6.87 -11.21
CA MET A 15 1.03 6.02 -10.19
C MET A 15 0.65 6.45 -8.78
N LEU A 16 0.69 7.75 -8.46
CA LEU A 16 0.28 8.26 -7.15
C LEU A 16 -1.17 7.93 -6.83
N TRP A 17 -2.07 8.07 -7.80
CA TRP A 17 -3.49 7.78 -7.59
C TRP A 17 -3.76 6.30 -7.30
N VAL A 18 -3.12 5.39 -8.05
CA VAL A 18 -3.23 3.95 -7.83
C VAL A 18 -2.67 3.57 -6.44
N ASN A 19 -1.52 4.12 -6.05
CA ASN A 19 -0.92 3.87 -4.74
C ASN A 19 -1.76 4.42 -3.58
N TYR A 20 -2.39 5.59 -3.76
CA TYR A 20 -3.32 6.15 -2.77
C TYR A 20 -4.54 5.24 -2.57
N PHE A 21 -5.11 4.73 -3.67
CA PHE A 21 -6.23 3.79 -3.58
C PHE A 21 -5.82 2.46 -2.93
N GLY A 22 -4.62 1.96 -3.25
CA GLY A 22 -4.02 0.78 -2.61
C GLY A 22 -3.89 0.95 -1.10
N GLN A 23 -3.35 2.07 -0.63
CA GLN A 23 -3.28 2.35 0.82
C GLN A 23 -4.66 2.45 1.46
N LYS A 24 -5.59 3.19 0.85
CA LYS A 24 -6.94 3.32 1.42
C LYS A 24 -7.63 1.96 1.54
N LEU A 25 -7.37 1.04 0.62
CA LEU A 25 -7.90 -0.33 0.69
C LEU A 25 -7.26 -1.11 1.85
N ILE A 26 -5.94 -1.00 2.04
CA ILE A 26 -5.20 -1.59 3.16
C ILE A 26 -5.73 -1.07 4.49
N ASP A 27 -5.84 0.24 4.65
CA ASP A 27 -6.30 0.89 5.88
C ASP A 27 -7.73 0.46 6.24
N ASN A 28 -8.63 0.42 5.26
CA ASN A 28 -10.00 -0.08 5.48
C ASN A 28 -10.00 -1.56 5.89
N SER A 29 -9.15 -2.39 5.30
CA SER A 29 -9.06 -3.80 5.68
C SER A 29 -8.55 -3.99 7.11
N ALA A 30 -7.59 -3.16 7.54
CA ALA A 30 -7.05 -3.15 8.89
C ALA A 30 -8.07 -2.62 9.92
N ASP A 31 -8.88 -1.63 9.56
CA ASP A 31 -9.95 -1.13 10.42
C ASP A 31 -11.04 -2.21 10.63
N VAL A 32 -11.47 -2.88 9.55
CA VAL A 32 -12.42 -4.00 9.64
C VAL A 32 -11.86 -5.13 10.52
N PHE A 33 -10.58 -5.45 10.41
CA PHE A 33 -9.90 -6.41 11.28
C PHE A 33 -9.98 -5.98 12.75
N THR A 34 -9.64 -4.73 13.03
CA THR A 34 -9.61 -4.17 14.40
C THR A 34 -11.00 -4.13 15.03
N GLN A 35 -12.01 -3.73 14.28
CA GLN A 35 -13.40 -3.71 14.74
C GLN A 35 -13.93 -5.12 15.01
N THR A 36 -13.63 -6.06 14.11
CA THR A 36 -14.03 -7.48 14.26
C THR A 36 -13.33 -8.12 15.47
N TYR A 37 -12.07 -7.76 15.72
CA TYR A 37 -11.30 -8.23 16.89
C TYR A 37 -11.86 -7.70 18.21
N ASN A 38 -12.26 -6.42 18.25
CA ASN A 38 -12.82 -5.78 19.45
C ASN A 38 -14.24 -6.24 19.82
N VAL A 39 -14.97 -6.86 18.89
CA VAL A 39 -16.24 -7.52 19.20
C VAL A 39 -15.99 -8.68 20.17
N ARG A 40 -16.91 -8.90 21.13
CA ARG A 40 -16.86 -10.03 22.08
C ARG A 40 -17.20 -11.36 21.38
N TRP A 41 -16.46 -11.73 20.34
CA TRP A 41 -16.67 -12.92 19.51
C TRP A 41 -16.67 -14.21 20.35
N TYR A 42 -15.93 -14.23 21.45
CA TYR A 42 -15.90 -15.34 22.41
C TYR A 42 -17.24 -15.61 23.14
N LYS A 43 -18.21 -14.67 23.09
CA LYS A 43 -19.57 -14.86 23.63
C LYS A 43 -20.61 -15.25 22.57
N ALA A 44 -20.25 -15.25 21.29
CA ALA A 44 -21.14 -15.65 20.20
C ALA A 44 -21.26 -17.18 20.11
N SER A 45 -22.24 -17.67 19.33
CA SER A 45 -22.40 -19.11 19.12
C SER A 45 -21.15 -19.73 18.47
N PRO A 46 -20.89 -21.04 18.68
CA PRO A 46 -19.70 -21.71 18.15
C PRO A 46 -19.57 -21.61 16.62
N HIS A 47 -20.72 -21.55 15.93
CA HIS A 47 -20.75 -21.43 14.47
C HIS A 47 -20.33 -20.02 13.99
N VAL A 48 -20.70 -18.98 14.74
CA VAL A 48 -20.34 -17.59 14.44
C VAL A 48 -18.87 -17.32 14.79
N GLN A 49 -18.37 -17.90 15.89
CA GLN A 49 -16.95 -17.85 16.25
C GLN A 49 -16.03 -18.37 15.13
N LYS A 50 -16.39 -19.52 14.54
CA LYS A 50 -15.62 -20.13 13.45
C LYS A 50 -15.56 -19.21 12.22
N ASN A 51 -16.68 -18.57 11.89
CA ASN A 51 -16.75 -17.61 10.78
C ASN A 51 -15.91 -16.36 11.06
N ILE A 52 -15.97 -15.80 12.28
CA ILE A 52 -15.18 -14.64 12.69
C ILE A 52 -13.68 -14.95 12.65
N LEU A 53 -13.26 -16.11 13.15
CA LEU A 53 -11.87 -16.57 13.05
C LEU A 53 -11.39 -16.66 11.60
N PHE A 54 -12.25 -17.12 10.69
CA PHE A 54 -11.93 -17.20 9.26
C PHE A 54 -11.76 -15.81 8.62
N ILE A 55 -12.63 -14.86 8.97
CA ILE A 55 -12.55 -13.46 8.54
C ILE A 55 -11.27 -12.81 9.10
N LEU A 56 -11.01 -13.00 10.40
CA LEU A 56 -9.81 -12.47 11.07
C LEU A 56 -8.54 -13.04 10.45
N HIS A 57 -8.50 -14.35 10.18
CA HIS A 57 -7.36 -14.99 9.52
C HIS A 57 -7.14 -14.47 8.08
N ARG A 58 -8.22 -14.29 7.31
CA ARG A 58 -8.16 -13.76 5.95
C ARG A 58 -7.73 -12.30 5.92
N SER A 59 -8.24 -11.47 6.82
CA SER A 59 -7.89 -10.05 6.93
C SER A 59 -6.53 -9.80 7.59
N SER A 60 -6.03 -10.75 8.40
CA SER A 60 -4.66 -10.73 8.93
C SER A 60 -3.61 -11.01 7.87
N LYS A 61 -3.97 -11.72 6.79
CA LYS A 61 -3.16 -11.71 5.58
C LYS A 61 -3.26 -10.30 5.04
N ASN A 62 -2.28 -9.47 5.39
CA ASN A 62 -2.19 -8.09 4.95
C ASN A 62 -2.58 -8.06 3.46
N VAL A 63 -3.54 -7.21 3.10
CA VAL A 63 -3.89 -6.97 1.70
C VAL A 63 -2.74 -6.15 1.09
N LEU A 64 -1.52 -6.69 1.16
CA LEU A 64 -0.34 -6.19 0.52
C LEU A 64 -0.58 -6.45 -0.95
N PHE A 65 -1.05 -5.41 -1.62
CA PHE A 65 -1.06 -5.37 -3.06
C PHE A 65 0.41 -5.27 -3.49
N GLU A 66 1.07 -6.41 -3.52
CA GLU A 66 2.46 -6.55 -3.92
C GLU A 66 2.54 -6.95 -5.38
N ILE A 67 3.14 -6.10 -6.23
CA ILE A 67 3.58 -6.55 -7.55
C ILE A 67 4.82 -7.42 -7.34
N GLY A 68 4.70 -8.70 -7.68
CA GLY A 68 5.84 -9.63 -7.75
C GLY A 68 6.65 -9.78 -6.46
N ASN A 69 6.09 -9.45 -5.28
CA ASN A 69 6.80 -9.46 -3.99
C ASN A 69 7.98 -8.46 -3.90
N ILE A 70 8.04 -7.49 -4.83
CA ILE A 70 9.13 -6.50 -4.96
C ILE A 70 8.62 -5.09 -4.66
N PHE A 71 7.35 -4.80 -4.96
CA PHE A 71 6.77 -3.48 -4.76
C PHE A 71 5.39 -3.57 -4.11
N VAL A 72 5.29 -3.05 -2.89
CA VAL A 72 4.01 -2.84 -2.21
C VAL A 72 3.38 -1.58 -2.77
N PHE A 73 2.13 -1.64 -3.25
CA PHE A 73 1.34 -0.46 -3.55
C PHE A 73 1.01 0.30 -2.26
N SER A 74 1.94 1.14 -1.83
CA SER A 74 1.82 2.02 -0.70
C SER A 74 2.46 3.37 -1.01
N LEU A 75 2.01 4.44 -0.36
CA LEU A 75 2.68 5.74 -0.44
C LEU A 75 4.13 5.65 0.07
N ASP A 76 4.40 4.74 1.00
CA ASP A 76 5.74 4.47 1.51
C ASP A 76 6.67 3.88 0.44
N GLY A 77 6.16 2.94 -0.36
CA GLY A 77 6.88 2.37 -1.51
C GLY A 77 7.21 3.43 -2.57
N VAL A 78 6.25 4.32 -2.87
CA VAL A 78 6.47 5.44 -3.79
C VAL A 78 7.48 6.45 -3.22
N ALA A 79 7.39 6.78 -1.94
CA ALA A 79 8.32 7.70 -1.28
C ALA A 79 9.76 7.17 -1.35
N THR A 80 9.95 5.89 -1.07
CA THR A 80 11.26 5.22 -1.16
C THR A 80 11.83 5.26 -2.58
N LEU A 81 10.98 5.06 -3.60
CA LEU A 81 11.37 5.09 -5.01
C LEU A 81 11.78 6.50 -5.46
N ILE A 82 11.04 7.53 -5.05
CA ILE A 82 11.38 8.94 -5.31
C ILE A 82 12.70 9.28 -4.61
N ASN A 83 12.85 8.91 -3.35
CA ASN A 83 14.04 9.23 -2.55
C ASN A 83 15.30 8.56 -3.12
N SER A 84 15.18 7.31 -3.57
CA SER A 84 16.26 6.60 -4.25
C SER A 84 16.62 7.28 -5.57
N SER A 85 15.63 7.66 -6.37
CA SER A 85 15.84 8.35 -7.66
C SER A 85 16.54 9.70 -7.48
N LEU A 86 16.16 10.48 -6.47
CA LEU A 86 16.82 11.74 -6.09
C LEU A 86 18.26 11.50 -5.61
N SER A 87 18.47 10.47 -4.78
CA SER A 87 19.79 10.11 -4.27
C SER A 87 20.75 9.74 -5.40
N TYR A 88 20.31 8.90 -6.36
CA TYR A 88 21.10 8.57 -7.55
C TYR A 88 21.38 9.80 -8.42
N SER A 89 20.40 10.68 -8.60
CA SER A 89 20.57 11.92 -9.36
C SER A 89 21.60 12.85 -8.71
N MET A 90 21.56 12.98 -7.38
CA MET A 90 22.50 13.77 -6.60
C MET A 90 23.92 13.17 -6.64
N LEU A 91 24.04 11.84 -6.56
CA LEU A 91 25.31 11.14 -6.72
C LEU A 91 25.94 11.43 -8.09
N LEU A 92 25.17 11.28 -9.17
CA LEU A 92 25.61 11.60 -10.53
C LEU A 92 25.98 13.07 -10.72
N TYR A 93 25.29 13.97 -10.01
CA TYR A 93 25.63 15.39 -10.00
C TYR A 93 26.99 15.61 -9.30
N SER A 94 27.20 14.98 -8.14
CA SER A 94 28.43 15.12 -7.35
C SER A 94 29.68 14.53 -8.02
N THR A 95 29.52 13.52 -8.88
CA THR A 95 30.65 12.93 -9.63
C THR A 95 30.97 13.67 -10.92
N ARG A 96 30.09 14.57 -11.36
CA ARG A 96 30.29 15.45 -12.53
C ARG A 96 30.93 16.80 -12.18
N THR A 97 30.96 17.18 -10.90
CA THR A 97 31.73 18.30 -10.35
C THR A 97 33.12 17.84 -9.94
#